data_AF-A0A5M9L9N6-F1
#
_entry.id   AF-A0A5M9L9N6-F1
#
_cell.length_a   1.000
_cell.length_b   1.000
_cell.length_c   1.000
_cell.angle_alpha   90.00
_cell.angle_beta   90.00
_cell.angle_gamma   90.00
#
_symmetry.space_group_name_H-M   'P 1'
#
loop_
_entity.id
_entity.type
_entity.pdbx_description
1 polymer ?
#
loop_
_entity_poly.entity_id
_entity_poly.type
_entity_poly.pdbx_seq_one_letter_code
_entity_poly.pdbx_strand_id
1 'polypeptide(L)'
;MAFAEHWIYPNADTVIILKSPQPDDEFAPWSYGDGIAANSTAMEDAVATTLEDIPIDAVPDIPEGSVLYYVSSRQLILASPLFESMLQQDAYREGHKKTDGYYYVITEEWNAEAFLLLMNMLHLQCGYILLSPSFETMDKLAVIVDYYDCAKAIEIFTSLHMKRMVQKKKFKEYNRKLILEILVSFVFKWRKCFEAATRSAILECDENTVRMLGLPIPLSVTTN
;
A
#
# COMPACT_ATOMS: atom_id res chain seq x y z
N MET A 1 -21.45 16.33 -7.12
CA MET A 1 -20.18 15.87 -6.56
C MET A 1 -20.31 14.37 -6.40
N ALA A 2 -19.58 13.59 -7.19
CA ALA A 2 -19.63 12.12 -7.13
C ALA A 2 -18.31 11.64 -6.53
N PHE A 3 -18.37 11.04 -5.35
CA PHE A 3 -17.29 10.24 -4.78
C PHE A 3 -17.54 8.77 -5.13
N ALA A 4 -16.46 8.02 -5.33
CA ALA A 4 -16.58 6.58 -5.55
C ALA A 4 -16.74 5.90 -4.19
N GLU A 5 -17.84 5.18 -4.00
CA GLU A 5 -18.09 4.40 -2.78
C GLU A 5 -17.89 2.91 -3.03
N HIS A 6 -17.21 2.27 -2.08
CA HIS A 6 -17.01 0.83 -2.07
C HIS A 6 -17.49 0.23 -0.75
N TRP A 7 -18.62 -0.48 -0.83
CA TRP A 7 -19.19 -1.25 0.28
C TRP A 7 -18.57 -2.64 0.35
N ILE A 8 -17.45 -2.76 1.07
CA ILE A 8 -16.69 -4.01 1.19
C ILE A 8 -17.26 -4.91 2.29
N TYR A 9 -17.76 -4.31 3.37
CA TYR A 9 -18.42 -5.02 4.46
C TYR A 9 -19.88 -4.56 4.62
N PRO A 10 -20.88 -5.46 4.55
CA PRO A 10 -22.29 -5.08 4.65
C PRO A 10 -22.67 -4.38 5.97
N ASN A 11 -22.00 -4.74 7.08
CA ASN A 11 -22.21 -4.14 8.39
C ASN A 11 -21.04 -3.22 8.77
N ALA A 12 -20.54 -2.45 7.80
CA ALA A 12 -19.42 -1.54 8.01
C ALA A 12 -19.66 -0.64 9.23
N ASP A 13 -18.61 -0.47 10.03
CA ASP A 13 -18.57 0.43 11.18
C ASP A 13 -17.44 1.46 11.06
N THR A 14 -16.69 1.41 9.95
CA THR A 14 -15.55 2.28 9.65
C THR A 14 -15.63 2.75 8.21
N VAL A 15 -15.35 4.03 7.98
CA VAL A 15 -15.17 4.64 6.67
C VAL A 15 -13.71 5.05 6.52
N ILE A 16 -13.03 4.49 5.53
CA ILE A 16 -11.72 5.01 5.12
C ILE A 16 -11.95 6.00 3.99
N ILE A 17 -11.45 7.22 4.17
CA ILE A 17 -11.44 8.27 3.16
C ILE A 17 -10.06 8.30 2.51
N LEU A 18 -9.98 7.93 1.24
CA LEU A 18 -8.80 8.15 0.41
C LEU A 18 -8.94 9.48 -0.31
N LYS A 19 -8.17 10.47 0.13
CA LYS A 19 -8.05 11.77 -0.54
C LYS A 19 -6.98 11.72 -1.61
N SER A 20 -7.16 12.50 -2.66
CA SER A 20 -6.18 12.65 -3.75
C SER A 20 -5.57 11.31 -4.22
N PRO A 21 -6.39 10.35 -4.73
CA PRO A 21 -5.87 9.06 -5.13
C PRO A 21 -4.75 9.20 -6.18
N GLN A 22 -3.66 8.45 -6.01
CA GLN A 22 -2.52 8.55 -6.92
C GLN A 22 -2.90 8.09 -8.34
N PRO A 23 -2.61 8.91 -9.38
CA PRO A 23 -2.78 8.53 -10.78
C PRO A 23 -1.95 7.32 -11.17
N ASP A 24 -2.41 6.56 -12.17
CA ASP A 24 -1.71 5.33 -12.55
C ASP A 24 -0.30 5.53 -13.08
N ASP A 25 -0.05 6.68 -13.73
CA ASP A 25 1.20 6.99 -14.44
C ASP A 25 2.33 7.52 -13.54
N GLU A 26 2.08 7.79 -12.25
CA GLU A 26 3.04 8.45 -11.34
C GLU A 26 3.82 7.48 -10.44
N PHE A 27 3.56 6.18 -10.53
CA PHE A 27 4.17 5.20 -9.62
C PHE A 27 5.61 4.86 -10.01
N ALA A 28 6.58 5.11 -9.12
CA ALA A 28 7.98 4.68 -9.24
C ALA A 28 8.61 4.91 -10.63
N PRO A 29 8.64 6.16 -11.15
CA PRO A 29 9.16 6.44 -12.49
C PRO A 29 10.65 6.11 -12.59
N TRP A 30 11.09 5.64 -13.76
CA TRP A 30 12.50 5.44 -14.05
C TRP A 30 13.12 6.76 -14.51
N SER A 31 13.85 7.46 -13.64
CA SER A 31 14.53 8.71 -13.97
C SER A 31 15.90 8.45 -14.62
N TYR A 32 16.12 8.89 -15.86
CA TYR A 32 17.46 8.90 -16.45
C TYR A 32 18.21 10.15 -15.97
N GLY A 33 18.82 10.10 -14.79
CA GLY A 33 19.59 11.21 -14.21
C GLY A 33 20.29 10.82 -12.90
N ASP A 34 21.45 11.44 -12.63
CA ASP A 34 22.47 11.05 -11.64
C ASP A 34 21.92 10.54 -10.30
N GLY A 35 22.49 9.40 -9.88
CA GLY A 35 22.22 8.73 -8.62
C GLY A 35 22.40 9.68 -7.45
N ILE A 36 21.29 10.20 -6.96
CA ILE A 36 21.17 10.64 -5.58
C ILE A 36 20.15 9.71 -4.96
N ALA A 37 20.63 8.88 -4.04
CA ALA A 37 19.81 8.15 -3.10
C ALA A 37 18.88 9.16 -2.42
N ALA A 38 17.62 9.21 -2.88
CA ALA A 38 16.56 9.71 -2.03
C ALA A 38 16.40 8.67 -0.92
N ASN A 39 17.20 8.82 0.14
CA ASN A 39 16.81 8.31 1.44
C ASN A 39 15.45 8.93 1.73
N SER A 40 14.37 8.16 1.59
CA SER A 40 13.07 8.53 2.13
C SER A 40 13.10 8.30 3.65
N THR A 41 13.94 9.05 4.35
CA THR A 41 13.72 9.35 5.77
C THR A 41 12.78 10.54 5.81
N ALA A 42 11.54 10.34 5.37
CA ALA A 42 10.45 11.30 5.51
C ALA A 42 9.11 10.60 5.19
N MET A 43 8.71 9.69 6.07
CA MET A 43 7.28 9.55 6.40
C MET A 43 7.13 9.34 7.91
N GLU A 44 7.97 10.04 8.68
CA GLU A 44 7.67 10.42 10.07
C GLU A 44 7.24 11.88 10.03
N ASP A 45 6.00 12.06 9.63
CA ASP A 45 5.09 13.14 10.03
C ASP A 45 3.89 12.97 9.11
N ALA A 46 3.03 12.03 9.47
CA ALA A 46 1.63 12.21 9.13
C ALA A 46 1.26 13.54 9.77
N VAL A 47 1.20 14.57 8.93
CA VAL A 47 0.85 15.93 9.28
C VAL A 47 -0.42 15.83 10.10
N ALA A 48 -0.28 16.01 11.41
CA ALA A 48 -1.35 16.50 12.25
C ALA A 48 -1.72 17.85 11.64
N THR A 49 -2.59 17.81 10.64
CA THR A 49 -3.36 18.97 10.22
C THR A 49 -3.92 19.51 11.52
N THR A 50 -3.74 20.80 11.77
CA THR A 50 -4.26 21.46 12.97
C THR A 50 -5.78 21.32 12.97
N LEU A 51 -6.25 20.22 13.56
CA LEU A 51 -7.65 19.81 13.70
C LEU A 51 -8.25 20.37 15.00
N GLU A 52 -7.54 21.27 15.69
CA GLU A 52 -7.85 21.75 17.04
C GLU A 52 -9.22 22.44 17.14
N ASP A 53 -9.80 22.90 16.03
CA ASP A 53 -11.10 23.59 16.01
C ASP A 53 -12.30 22.74 15.56
N ILE A 54 -12.11 21.48 15.14
CA ILE A 54 -13.23 20.63 14.67
C ILE A 54 -13.71 19.73 15.82
N PRO A 55 -15.02 19.70 16.14
CA PRO A 55 -15.55 18.81 17.16
C PRO A 55 -15.10 17.36 16.92
N ILE A 56 -14.69 16.66 17.98
CA ILE A 56 -14.17 15.27 17.88
C ILE A 56 -15.22 14.36 17.22
N ASP A 57 -16.51 14.62 17.46
CA ASP A 57 -17.61 13.77 16.98
C ASP A 57 -18.15 14.18 15.61
N ALA A 58 -17.65 15.27 15.01
CA ALA A 58 -18.12 15.73 13.71
C ALA A 58 -17.65 14.79 12.59
N VAL A 59 -18.55 14.51 11.64
CA VAL A 59 -18.21 13.83 10.39
C VAL A 59 -17.19 14.68 9.62
N PRO A 60 -16.07 14.11 9.15
CA PRO A 60 -15.08 14.84 8.38
C PRO A 60 -15.67 15.42 7.09
N ASP A 61 -15.19 16.60 6.68
CA ASP A 61 -15.46 17.09 5.34
C ASP A 61 -14.77 16.20 4.31
N ILE A 62 -15.49 15.81 3.25
CA ILE A 62 -15.03 14.86 2.24
C ILE A 62 -14.74 15.65 0.96
N PRO A 63 -13.45 15.85 0.60
CA PRO A 63 -13.09 16.56 -0.61
C PRO A 63 -13.66 15.89 -1.86
N GLU A 64 -14.03 16.69 -2.87
CA GLU A 64 -14.46 16.17 -4.16
C GLU A 64 -13.34 15.34 -4.81
N GLY A 65 -13.69 14.20 -5.41
CA GLY A 65 -12.72 13.25 -5.97
C GLY A 65 -12.16 12.23 -4.97
N SER A 66 -12.56 12.29 -3.69
CA SER A 66 -12.21 11.24 -2.72
C SER A 66 -12.89 9.91 -3.03
N VAL A 67 -12.25 8.82 -2.58
CA VAL A 67 -12.80 7.46 -2.63
C VAL A 67 -13.11 6.99 -1.21
N LEU A 68 -14.30 6.45 -1.00
CA LEU A 68 -14.80 6.01 0.30
C LEU A 68 -14.86 4.48 0.36
N TYR A 69 -14.28 3.89 1.40
CA TYR A 69 -14.29 2.46 1.64
C TYR A 69 -15.01 2.14 2.95
N TYR A 70 -16.11 1.41 2.85
CA TYR A 70 -16.91 0.98 3.99
C TYR A 70 -16.49 -0.42 4.44
N VAL A 71 -15.89 -0.48 5.62
CA VAL A 71 -15.11 -1.62 6.11
C VAL A 71 -15.40 -1.92 7.59
N SER A 72 -14.86 -3.04 8.08
CA SER A 72 -14.93 -3.45 9.48
C SER A 72 -13.66 -3.07 10.22
N SER A 73 -13.78 -2.24 11.26
CA SER A 73 -12.70 -1.88 12.18
C SER A 73 -11.98 -3.12 12.70
N ARG A 74 -12.76 -4.12 13.13
CA ARG A 74 -12.25 -5.36 13.72
C ARG A 74 -11.35 -6.15 12.78
N GLN A 75 -11.65 -6.16 11.48
CA GLN A 75 -10.82 -6.87 10.50
C GLN A 75 -9.54 -6.10 10.18
N LEU A 76 -9.61 -4.77 10.14
CA LEU A 76 -8.43 -3.91 9.99
C LEU A 76 -7.47 -4.07 11.18
N ILE A 77 -7.98 -3.94 12.41
CA ILE A 77 -7.24 -4.12 13.66
C ILE A 77 -6.54 -5.49 13.69
N LEU A 78 -7.27 -6.56 13.35
CA LEU A 78 -6.71 -7.91 13.37
C LEU A 78 -5.57 -8.09 12.34
N ALA A 79 -5.64 -7.36 11.23
CA ALA A 79 -4.73 -7.53 10.11
C ALA A 79 -3.48 -6.66 10.17
N SER A 80 -3.54 -5.51 10.86
CA SER A 80 -2.51 -4.48 10.81
C SER A 80 -2.34 -3.80 12.17
N PRO A 81 -1.11 -3.77 12.72
CA PRO A 81 -0.82 -3.01 13.94
C PRO A 81 -1.00 -1.50 13.74
N LEU A 82 -0.82 -1.00 12.52
CA LEU A 82 -1.02 0.43 12.22
C LEU A 82 -2.51 0.80 12.26
N PHE A 83 -3.38 -0.01 11.64
CA PHE A 83 -4.83 0.18 11.78
C PHE A 83 -5.29 -0.02 13.23
N GLU A 84 -4.69 -0.94 13.97
CA GLU A 84 -4.92 -1.07 15.41
C GLU A 84 -4.62 0.23 16.15
N SER A 85 -3.44 0.82 15.94
CA SER A 85 -3.08 2.10 16.54
C SER A 85 -4.04 3.23 16.16
N MET A 86 -4.48 3.28 14.89
CA MET A 86 -5.41 4.31 14.40
C MET A 86 -6.82 4.16 15.03
N LEU A 87 -7.27 2.93 15.32
CA LEU A 87 -8.66 2.65 15.71
C LEU A 87 -8.87 2.36 17.20
N GLN A 88 -7.83 1.99 17.95
CA GLN A 88 -7.95 1.62 19.36
C GLN A 88 -7.50 2.69 20.36
N GLN A 89 -6.76 3.72 19.93
CA GLN A 89 -6.28 4.72 20.87
C GLN A 89 -7.34 5.80 21.12
N ASP A 90 -7.85 5.85 22.36
CA ASP A 90 -8.64 6.98 22.91
C ASP A 90 -7.90 8.34 22.82
N ALA A 91 -6.64 8.35 22.39
CA ALA A 91 -5.86 9.56 22.14
C ALA A 91 -6.06 10.15 20.73
N TYR A 92 -6.60 9.36 19.78
CA TYR A 92 -6.72 9.76 18.37
C TYR A 92 -8.17 9.98 17.95
N ARG A 93 -8.37 10.90 17.01
CA ARG A 93 -9.71 11.27 16.52
C ARG A 93 -10.35 10.09 15.76
N GLU A 94 -9.54 9.25 15.14
CA GLU A 94 -9.94 8.08 14.35
C GLU A 94 -10.52 6.96 15.24
N GLY A 95 -10.06 6.83 16.49
CA GLY A 95 -10.55 5.87 17.47
C GLY A 95 -11.93 6.20 18.07
N HIS A 96 -12.49 7.36 17.75
CA HIS A 96 -13.81 7.80 18.21
C HIS A 96 -14.84 7.76 17.09
N LYS A 97 -15.98 7.12 17.36
CA LYS A 97 -17.13 7.15 16.46
C LYS A 97 -17.67 8.57 16.33
N LYS A 98 -18.00 8.97 15.12
CA LYS A 98 -18.65 10.25 14.82
C LYS A 98 -20.15 10.18 15.08
N THR A 99 -20.83 11.30 14.91
CA THR A 99 -22.29 11.43 15.13
C THR A 99 -23.14 10.45 14.31
N ASP A 100 -22.60 9.94 13.21
CA ASP A 100 -23.24 8.95 12.34
C ASP A 100 -22.97 7.48 12.75
N GLY A 101 -22.15 7.26 13.78
CA GLY A 101 -21.83 5.94 14.32
C GLY A 101 -20.64 5.23 13.66
N TYR A 102 -19.92 5.89 12.75
CA TYR A 102 -18.74 5.35 12.07
C TYR A 102 -17.43 5.84 12.69
N TYR A 103 -16.41 4.99 12.67
CA TYR A 103 -15.02 5.43 12.75
C TYR A 103 -14.59 5.99 11.40
N TYR A 104 -13.67 6.96 11.41
CA TYR A 104 -13.13 7.55 10.20
C TYR A 104 -11.62 7.42 10.20
N VAL A 105 -11.06 6.90 9.12
CA VAL A 105 -9.61 6.87 8.88
C VAL A 105 -9.35 7.66 7.61
N ILE A 106 -8.44 8.62 7.69
CA ILE A 106 -8.06 9.43 6.53
C ILE A 106 -6.72 8.93 6.02
N THR A 107 -6.63 8.74 4.71
CA THR A 107 -5.39 8.41 4.03
C THR A 107 -5.33 9.13 2.70
N GLU A 108 -4.13 9.29 2.16
CA GLU A 108 -3.86 10.12 0.99
C GLU A 108 -2.92 9.39 0.05
N GLU A 109 -2.96 9.74 -1.24
CA GLU A 109 -1.95 9.35 -2.24
C GLU A 109 -1.79 7.84 -2.50
N TRP A 110 -2.66 6.98 -1.97
CA TRP A 110 -2.72 5.59 -2.43
C TRP A 110 -3.37 5.49 -3.80
N ASN A 111 -2.91 4.53 -4.59
CA ASN A 111 -3.63 4.12 -5.78
C ASN A 111 -4.95 3.45 -5.37
N ALA A 112 -6.07 3.97 -5.87
CA ALA A 112 -7.41 3.54 -5.45
C ALA A 112 -7.69 2.05 -5.75
N GLU A 113 -7.20 1.52 -6.87
CA GLU A 113 -7.38 0.12 -7.25
C GLU A 113 -6.58 -0.82 -6.33
N ALA A 114 -5.32 -0.51 -6.08
CA ALA A 114 -4.47 -1.29 -5.18
C ALA A 114 -4.99 -1.23 -3.73
N PHE A 115 -5.47 -0.07 -3.28
CA PHE A 115 -6.06 0.07 -1.95
C PHE A 115 -7.38 -0.69 -1.82
N LEU A 116 -8.26 -0.63 -2.84
CA LEU A 116 -9.48 -1.43 -2.90
C LEU A 116 -9.16 -2.92 -2.83
N LEU A 117 -8.13 -3.37 -3.56
CA LEU A 117 -7.67 -4.75 -3.55
C LEU A 117 -7.24 -5.18 -2.14
N LEU A 118 -6.44 -4.36 -1.44
CA LEU A 118 -6.04 -4.63 -0.06
C LEU A 118 -7.27 -4.77 0.85
N MET A 119 -8.19 -3.81 0.79
CA MET A 119 -9.39 -3.85 1.65
C MET A 119 -10.22 -5.11 1.40
N ASN A 120 -10.41 -5.51 0.14
CA ASN A 120 -11.08 -6.76 -0.19
C ASN A 120 -10.32 -7.99 0.37
N MET A 121 -8.99 -8.02 0.30
CA MET A 121 -8.18 -9.10 0.87
C MET A 121 -8.32 -9.19 2.39
N LEU A 122 -8.23 -8.06 3.10
CA LEU A 122 -8.40 -8.01 4.56
C LEU A 122 -9.80 -8.45 4.99
N HIS A 123 -10.79 -8.26 4.12
CA HIS A 123 -12.18 -8.65 4.36
C HIS A 123 -12.57 -10.01 3.78
N LEU A 124 -11.61 -10.78 3.29
CA LEU A 124 -11.82 -12.09 2.67
C LEU A 124 -12.85 -12.08 1.51
N GLN A 125 -12.97 -10.94 0.83
CA GLN A 125 -13.82 -10.78 -0.35
C GLN A 125 -13.10 -11.31 -1.58
N CYS A 126 -13.14 -12.64 -1.72
CA CYS A 126 -12.37 -13.38 -2.72
C CYS A 126 -12.80 -13.12 -4.18
N GLY A 127 -14.01 -12.65 -4.42
CA GLY A 127 -14.53 -12.42 -5.78
C GLY A 127 -13.68 -11.47 -6.60
N TYR A 128 -13.20 -10.38 -5.97
CA TYR A 128 -12.34 -9.39 -6.62
C TYR A 128 -10.92 -9.91 -6.85
N ILE A 129 -10.42 -10.77 -5.95
CA ILE A 129 -9.06 -11.35 -5.99
C ILE A 129 -8.92 -12.36 -7.14
N LEU A 130 -10.01 -13.03 -7.49
CA LEU A 130 -10.06 -13.96 -8.63
C LEU A 130 -9.93 -13.25 -9.98
N LEU A 131 -10.14 -11.93 -10.05
CA LEU A 131 -10.03 -11.14 -11.28
C LEU A 131 -8.60 -10.98 -11.80
N SER A 132 -7.60 -11.49 -11.08
CA SER A 132 -6.18 -11.48 -11.48
C SER A 132 -5.67 -10.06 -11.74
N PRO A 133 -5.32 -9.31 -10.66
CA PRO A 133 -4.87 -7.93 -10.78
C PRO A 133 -3.65 -7.81 -11.72
N SER A 134 -3.46 -6.62 -12.28
CA SER A 134 -2.30 -6.33 -13.12
C SER A 134 -1.00 -6.43 -12.30
N PHE A 135 0.13 -6.60 -12.98
CA PHE A 135 1.44 -6.58 -12.32
C PHE A 135 1.65 -5.25 -11.58
N GLU A 136 1.29 -4.14 -12.20
CA GLU A 136 1.47 -2.80 -11.63
C GLU A 136 0.58 -2.56 -10.41
N THR A 137 -0.65 -3.08 -10.41
CA THR A 137 -1.54 -3.05 -9.24
C THR A 137 -0.93 -3.83 -8.07
N MET A 138 -0.27 -4.97 -8.35
CA MET A 138 0.46 -5.74 -7.32
C MET A 138 1.70 -5.02 -6.81
N ASP A 139 2.42 -4.32 -7.69
CA ASP A 139 3.60 -3.52 -7.33
C ASP A 139 3.18 -2.36 -6.39
N LYS A 140 2.09 -1.67 -6.71
CA LYS A 140 1.47 -0.63 -5.86
C LYS A 140 0.96 -1.21 -4.53
N LEU A 141 0.30 -2.37 -4.57
CA LEU A 141 -0.17 -3.08 -3.38
C LEU A 141 0.98 -3.39 -2.43
N ALA A 142 2.16 -3.77 -2.92
CA ALA A 142 3.31 -4.07 -2.07
C ALA A 142 3.73 -2.86 -1.21
N VAL A 143 3.71 -1.64 -1.75
CA VAL A 143 4.01 -0.41 -0.99
C VAL A 143 2.99 -0.19 0.12
N ILE A 144 1.70 -0.30 -0.20
CA ILE A 144 0.60 -0.11 0.76
C ILE A 144 0.70 -1.16 1.89
N VAL A 145 0.96 -2.42 1.52
CA VAL A 145 1.05 -3.54 2.46
C VAL A 145 2.23 -3.41 3.42
N ASP A 146 3.37 -2.92 2.92
CA ASP A 146 4.54 -2.63 3.74
C ASP A 146 4.24 -1.51 4.74
N TYR A 147 3.61 -0.42 4.28
CA TYR A 147 3.22 0.70 5.13
C TYR A 147 2.28 0.31 6.27
N TYR A 148 1.22 -0.46 5.99
CA TYR A 148 0.28 -0.93 7.02
C TYR A 148 0.76 -2.17 7.77
N ASP A 149 1.96 -2.70 7.48
CA ASP A 149 2.51 -3.94 8.06
C ASP A 149 1.49 -5.10 8.11
N CYS A 150 0.87 -5.39 6.96
CA CYS A 150 -0.22 -6.37 6.87
C CYS A 150 0.05 -7.51 5.87
N ALA A 151 1.31 -7.71 5.46
CA ALA A 151 1.71 -8.72 4.47
C ALA A 151 1.27 -10.15 4.88
N LYS A 152 1.38 -10.45 6.17
CA LYS A 152 1.01 -11.77 6.73
C LYS A 152 -0.50 -12.02 6.64
N ALA A 153 -1.33 -10.99 6.81
CA ALA A 153 -2.78 -11.12 6.76
C ALA A 153 -3.28 -11.54 5.37
N ILE A 154 -2.51 -11.21 4.31
CA ILE A 154 -2.88 -11.48 2.92
C ILE A 154 -2.02 -12.55 2.24
N GLU A 155 -1.16 -13.25 2.98
CA GLU A 155 -0.17 -14.20 2.46
C GLU A 155 -0.79 -15.28 1.55
N ILE A 156 -1.97 -15.78 1.91
CA ILE A 156 -2.68 -16.80 1.12
C ILE A 156 -3.01 -16.26 -0.27
N PHE A 157 -3.48 -15.02 -0.37
CA PHE A 157 -3.84 -14.40 -1.65
C PHE A 157 -2.63 -14.12 -2.52
N THR A 158 -1.56 -13.58 -1.92
CA THR A 158 -0.34 -13.23 -2.64
C THR A 158 0.40 -14.50 -3.10
N SER A 159 0.40 -15.57 -2.32
CA SER A 159 1.00 -16.86 -2.71
C SER A 159 0.35 -17.49 -3.95
N LEU A 160 -0.96 -17.33 -4.12
CA LEU A 160 -1.68 -17.77 -5.32
C LEU A 160 -1.22 -16.98 -6.55
N HIS A 161 -1.03 -15.67 -6.38
CA HIS A 161 -0.58 -14.79 -7.46
C HIS A 161 0.89 -15.05 -7.82
N MET A 162 1.78 -15.27 -6.83
CA MET A 162 3.19 -15.62 -7.03
C MET A 162 3.37 -16.76 -8.04
N LYS A 163 2.60 -17.84 -7.90
CA LYS A 163 2.69 -19.00 -8.80
C LYS A 163 2.44 -18.62 -10.26
N ARG A 164 1.59 -17.62 -10.52
CA ARG A 164 1.31 -17.09 -11.87
C ARG A 164 2.42 -16.17 -12.37
N MET A 165 3.06 -15.41 -11.48
CA MET A 165 4.16 -14.48 -11.78
C MET A 165 5.43 -15.21 -12.21
N VAL A 166 5.87 -16.18 -11.39
CA VAL A 166 7.13 -16.91 -11.55
C VAL A 166 7.17 -17.69 -12.87
N GLN A 167 6.03 -18.14 -13.37
CA GLN A 167 5.95 -18.86 -14.65
C GLN A 167 6.14 -17.96 -15.86
N LYS A 168 5.97 -16.63 -15.73
CA LYS A 168 5.85 -15.71 -16.86
C LYS A 168 7.06 -14.80 -17.09
N LYS A 169 7.89 -14.54 -16.08
CA LYS A 169 8.96 -13.53 -16.20
C LYS A 169 10.36 -14.13 -15.99
N LYS A 170 11.26 -13.83 -16.94
CA LYS A 170 12.71 -13.88 -16.74
C LYS A 170 13.21 -12.45 -16.91
N PHE A 171 13.61 -11.82 -15.82
CA PHE A 171 14.28 -10.53 -15.89
C PHE A 171 15.74 -10.76 -16.25
N LYS A 172 16.20 -10.12 -17.31
CA LYS A 172 17.59 -10.21 -17.81
C LYS A 172 18.27 -8.86 -17.90
N GLU A 173 17.54 -7.78 -17.63
CA GLU A 173 18.00 -6.41 -17.84
C GLU A 173 17.72 -5.62 -16.56
N TYR A 174 18.67 -4.77 -16.21
CA TYR A 174 18.53 -3.81 -15.12
C TYR A 174 17.58 -2.68 -15.54
N ASN A 175 16.33 -2.74 -15.05
CA ASN A 175 15.28 -1.78 -15.37
C ASN A 175 14.24 -1.67 -14.26
N ARG A 176 13.27 -0.75 -14.41
CA ARG A 176 12.18 -0.52 -13.44
C ARG A 176 11.48 -1.81 -13.01
N LYS A 177 11.19 -2.72 -13.95
CA LYS A 177 10.44 -3.94 -13.64
C LYS A 177 11.23 -4.89 -12.74
N LEU A 178 12.55 -4.91 -12.86
CA LEU A 178 13.42 -5.69 -11.97
C LEU A 178 13.41 -5.13 -10.53
N ILE A 179 13.46 -3.80 -10.38
CA ILE A 179 13.38 -3.15 -9.06
C ILE A 179 12.02 -3.41 -8.39
N LEU A 180 10.92 -3.33 -9.15
CA LEU A 180 9.58 -3.64 -8.64
C LEU A 180 9.45 -5.11 -8.21
N GLU A 181 10.07 -6.04 -8.95
CA GLU A 181 10.11 -7.45 -8.53
C GLU A 181 10.88 -7.63 -7.21
N ILE A 182 11.99 -6.90 -7.01
CA ILE A 182 12.73 -6.90 -5.73
C ILE A 182 11.82 -6.42 -4.60
N LEU A 183 11.11 -5.31 -4.78
CA LEU A 183 10.13 -4.80 -3.79
C LEU A 183 9.06 -5.85 -3.47
N VAL A 184 8.35 -6.34 -4.48
CA VAL A 184 7.23 -7.28 -4.29
C VAL A 184 7.70 -8.55 -3.58
N SER A 185 8.82 -9.12 -4.04
CA SER A 185 9.37 -10.33 -3.44
C SER A 185 9.91 -10.12 -2.03
N PHE A 186 10.39 -8.91 -1.71
CA PHE A 186 10.81 -8.53 -0.37
C PHE A 186 9.63 -8.41 0.61
N VAL A 187 8.60 -7.64 0.22
CA VAL A 187 7.42 -7.38 1.06
C VAL A 187 6.68 -8.68 1.35
N PHE A 188 6.42 -9.48 0.32
CA PHE A 188 5.70 -10.76 0.48
C PHE A 188 6.58 -11.95 0.88
N LYS A 189 7.85 -11.71 1.24
CA LYS A 189 8.80 -12.73 1.72
C LYS A 189 9.01 -13.90 0.75
N TRP A 190 8.95 -13.65 -0.55
CA TRP A 190 9.19 -14.63 -1.61
C TRP A 190 10.69 -14.84 -1.85
N ARG A 191 11.37 -15.44 -0.87
CA ARG A 191 12.83 -15.57 -0.81
C ARG A 191 13.53 -15.93 -2.12
N LYS A 192 13.06 -16.96 -2.83
CA LYS A 192 13.68 -17.42 -4.09
C LYS A 192 13.60 -16.36 -5.19
N CYS A 193 12.48 -15.65 -5.26
CA CYS A 193 12.26 -14.58 -6.24
C CYS A 193 13.13 -13.38 -5.89
N PHE A 194 13.18 -13.02 -4.60
CA PHE A 194 14.01 -11.94 -4.09
C PHE A 194 15.49 -12.18 -4.36
N GLU A 195 16.02 -13.35 -4.02
CA GLU A 195 17.41 -13.74 -4.29
C GLU A 195 17.73 -13.71 -5.80
N ALA A 196 16.83 -14.21 -6.64
CA ALA A 196 17.03 -14.21 -8.09
C ALA A 196 17.01 -12.80 -8.69
N ALA A 197 16.05 -11.96 -8.25
CA ALA A 197 15.89 -10.59 -8.73
C ALA A 197 17.06 -9.70 -8.27
N THR A 198 17.43 -9.76 -7.00
CA THR A 198 18.58 -9.02 -6.45
C THR A 198 19.89 -9.44 -7.10
N ARG A 199 20.13 -10.75 -7.28
CA ARG A 199 21.29 -11.23 -8.03
C ARG A 199 21.32 -10.69 -9.46
N SER A 200 20.19 -10.69 -10.15
CA SER A 200 20.12 -10.14 -11.52
C SER A 200 20.40 -8.64 -11.51
N ALA A 201 19.88 -7.90 -10.53
CA ALA A 201 20.15 -6.48 -10.41
C ALA A 201 21.63 -6.21 -10.15
N ILE A 202 22.28 -6.94 -9.23
CA ILE A 202 23.71 -6.76 -8.93
C ILE A 202 24.60 -7.08 -10.14
N LEU A 203 24.26 -8.10 -10.93
CA LEU A 203 25.08 -8.51 -12.08
C LEU A 203 24.90 -7.59 -13.30
N GLU A 204 23.69 -7.09 -13.53
CA GLU A 204 23.35 -6.29 -14.71
C GLU A 204 23.40 -4.78 -14.44
N CYS A 205 23.55 -4.36 -13.19
CA CYS A 205 23.69 -2.96 -12.81
C CYS A 205 25.09 -2.46 -13.15
N ASP A 206 25.12 -1.48 -14.04
CA ASP A 206 26.28 -0.72 -14.49
C ASP A 206 26.54 0.53 -13.63
N GLU A 207 25.68 0.77 -12.62
CA GLU A 207 25.84 1.82 -11.59
C GLU A 207 26.49 1.28 -10.31
N ASN A 208 27.03 2.19 -9.48
CA ASN A 208 27.68 1.83 -8.20
C ASN A 208 26.71 1.29 -7.14
N THR A 209 25.41 1.57 -7.28
CA THR A 209 24.37 1.20 -6.33
C THR A 209 23.07 0.90 -7.07
N VAL A 210 22.37 -0.15 -6.63
CA VAL A 210 21.03 -0.46 -7.14
C VAL A 210 20.05 0.65 -6.77
N ARG A 211 19.26 1.10 -7.74
CA ARG A 211 18.26 2.17 -7.58
C ARG A 211 17.09 1.69 -6.72
N MET A 212 16.63 2.59 -5.86
CA MET A 212 15.53 2.34 -4.93
C MET A 212 14.18 2.89 -5.41
N LEU A 213 14.18 3.84 -6.35
CA LEU A 213 12.97 4.47 -6.93
C LEU A 213 11.99 5.05 -5.87
N GLY A 214 12.48 5.40 -4.68
CA GLY A 214 11.64 5.85 -3.57
C GLY A 214 10.79 4.74 -2.92
N LEU A 215 11.10 3.48 -3.20
CA LEU A 215 10.36 2.32 -2.71
C LEU A 215 10.94 1.81 -1.38
N PRO A 216 10.13 1.16 -0.52
CA PRO A 216 10.56 0.63 0.77
C PRO A 216 11.36 -0.68 0.61
N ILE A 217 12.49 -0.60 -0.10
CA ILE A 217 13.44 -1.71 -0.22
C ILE A 217 14.52 -1.50 0.86
N PRO A 218 15.00 -2.54 1.55
CA PRO A 218 16.06 -2.37 2.55
C PRO A 218 17.38 -1.93 1.92
N LEU A 219 18.08 -1.01 2.59
CA LEU A 219 19.41 -0.55 2.16
C LEU A 219 20.45 -1.68 2.08
N SER A 220 20.27 -2.77 2.85
CA SER A 220 21.15 -3.95 2.78
C SER A 220 21.20 -4.62 1.40
N VAL A 221 20.29 -4.25 0.50
CA VAL A 221 20.21 -4.75 -0.88
C VAL A 221 20.97 -3.85 -1.87
N THR A 222 21.42 -2.67 -1.45
CA THR A 222 21.93 -1.62 -2.36
C THR A 222 23.45 -1.57 -2.51
N THR A 223 24.19 -2.15 -1.57
CA THR A 223 25.66 -2.15 -1.54
C THR A 223 26.22 -3.43 -2.13
N ASN A 224 27.09 -3.27 -3.13
CA ASN A 224 27.89 -4.32 -3.76
C ASN A 224 29.02 -4.80 -2.82
#